data_AF-A0A8S2F129-F1
#
_entry.id   AF-A0A8S2F129-F1
#
_cell.length_a   1.000
_cell.length_b   1.000
_cell.length_c   1.000
_cell.angle_alpha   90.00
_cell.angle_beta   90.00
_cell.angle_gamma   90.00
#
_symmetry.space_group_name_H-M   'P 1'
#
loop_
_entity.id
_entity.type
_entity.pdbx_description
1 polymer ?
#
loop_
_entity_poly.entity_id
_entity_poly.type
_entity_poly.pdbx_seq_one_letter_code
_entity_poly.pdbx_strand_id
1 'polypeptide(L)'
;VMIISYLFLNTHYPLPIILSFVPVFTGTLISTYYDLQFNTYGLVCALLSVMFTAIYQILVEYYQKKYNCDSLQLLFYQAPLSGLLMLLVVPYFEPIHNLDKFFSQEILFLIVLCGIIAFFVNFSIFWVIGNLSAVAYNMIGHSKTLLIIVIGSLIFHEPLNHRQVFGICFTMIGVFMYSYFKYIKKTGTKYSSERT
;
A
#
# COMPACT_ATOMS: atom_id res chain seq x y z
N VAL A 1 -5.91 -8.48 -2.53
CA VAL A 1 -4.86 -8.94 -1.59
C VAL A 1 -5.31 -10.14 -0.74
N MET A 2 -6.36 -10.02 0.08
CA MET A 2 -6.80 -11.12 0.97
C MET A 2 -7.08 -12.44 0.23
N ILE A 3 -7.83 -12.40 -0.88
CA ILE A 3 -8.14 -13.58 -1.70
C ILE A 3 -6.85 -14.23 -2.24
N ILE A 4 -5.93 -13.41 -2.77
CA ILE A 4 -4.65 -13.91 -3.31
C ILE A 4 -3.79 -14.51 -2.19
N SER A 5 -3.78 -13.91 -1.00
CA SER A 5 -3.06 -14.42 0.17
C SER A 5 -3.64 -15.74 0.68
N TYR A 6 -4.97 -15.90 0.61
CA TYR A 6 -5.63 -17.17 0.89
C TYR A 6 -5.20 -18.25 -0.12
N LEU A 7 -5.22 -17.95 -1.42
CA LEU A 7 -4.84 -18.92 -2.46
C LEU A 7 -3.35 -19.28 -2.46
N PHE A 8 -2.46 -18.30 -2.23
CA PHE A 8 -1.01 -18.48 -2.39
C PHE A 8 -0.30 -18.91 -1.10
N LEU A 9 -0.72 -18.41 0.07
CA LEU A 9 -0.12 -18.76 1.37
C LEU A 9 -0.97 -19.73 2.19
N ASN A 10 -2.15 -20.13 1.70
CA ASN A 10 -3.10 -21.00 2.41
C ASN A 10 -3.44 -20.50 3.82
N THR A 11 -3.53 -19.17 3.97
CA THR A 11 -3.77 -18.51 5.25
C THR A 11 -5.25 -18.38 5.52
N HIS A 12 -5.74 -19.03 6.58
CA HIS A 12 -7.14 -18.92 7.00
C HIS A 12 -7.37 -17.66 7.84
N TYR A 13 -8.32 -16.83 7.40
CA TYR A 13 -8.75 -15.63 8.11
C TYR A 13 -10.05 -15.90 8.88
N PRO A 14 -10.14 -15.52 10.16
CA PRO A 14 -11.37 -15.67 10.92
C PRO A 14 -12.44 -14.71 10.39
N LEU A 15 -13.69 -15.15 10.48
CA LEU A 15 -14.87 -14.47 9.94
C LEU A 15 -15.00 -12.98 10.36
N PRO A 16 -14.68 -12.57 11.60
CA PRO A 16 -14.71 -11.15 12.00
C PRO A 16 -13.74 -10.26 11.20
N ILE A 17 -12.57 -10.79 10.82
CA ILE A 17 -11.59 -10.05 10.01
C ILE A 17 -12.13 -9.88 8.59
N ILE A 18 -12.76 -10.91 8.02
CA ILE A 18 -13.37 -10.85 6.68
C ILE A 18 -14.52 -9.85 6.67
N LEU A 19 -15.38 -9.85 7.69
CA LEU A 19 -16.49 -8.90 7.82
C LEU A 19 -16.02 -7.44 7.87
N SER A 20 -14.81 -7.18 8.39
CA SER A 20 -14.24 -5.82 8.43
C SER A 20 -13.96 -5.24 7.04
N PHE A 21 -13.82 -6.08 6.01
CA PHE A 21 -13.61 -5.61 4.63
C PHE A 21 -14.90 -5.14 3.95
N VAL A 22 -16.07 -5.58 4.41
CA VAL A 22 -17.37 -5.17 3.84
C VAL A 22 -17.56 -3.64 3.93
N PRO A 23 -17.42 -2.99 5.11
CA PRO A 23 -17.50 -1.53 5.20
C PRO A 23 -16.36 -0.81 4.47
N VAL A 24 -15.14 -1.38 4.44
CA VAL A 24 -14.03 -0.81 3.65
C VAL A 24 -14.41 -0.74 2.17
N PHE A 25 -14.84 -1.87 1.60
CA PHE A 25 -15.18 -1.99 0.18
C PHE A 25 -16.35 -1.09 -0.21
N THR A 26 -17.44 -1.14 0.55
CA THR A 26 -18.63 -0.29 0.31
C THR A 26 -18.31 1.19 0.44
N GLY A 27 -17.56 1.61 1.47
CA GLY A 27 -17.13 3.00 1.63
C GLY A 27 -16.26 3.50 0.47
N THR A 28 -15.30 2.67 0.03
CA THR A 28 -14.45 3.02 -1.12
C THR A 28 -15.24 3.12 -2.42
N LEU A 29 -16.19 2.22 -2.66
CA LEU A 29 -17.04 2.27 -3.86
C LEU A 29 -17.90 3.53 -3.91
N ILE A 30 -18.51 3.90 -2.78
CA ILE A 30 -19.30 5.13 -2.67
C ILE A 30 -18.40 6.34 -2.95
N SER A 31 -17.21 6.39 -2.34
CA SER A 31 -16.27 7.49 -2.56
C SER A 31 -15.81 7.59 -4.00
N THR A 32 -15.58 6.48 -4.69
CA THR A 32 -15.15 6.45 -6.10
C THR A 32 -16.29 6.83 -7.06
N TYR A 33 -17.52 6.42 -6.77
CA TYR A 33 -18.67 6.73 -7.63
C TYR A 33 -18.98 8.23 -7.68
N TYR A 34 -18.81 8.93 -6.56
CA TYR A 34 -19.03 10.38 -6.46
C TYR A 34 -17.79 11.22 -6.78
N ASP A 35 -16.73 10.60 -7.29
CA ASP A 35 -15.54 11.31 -7.72
C ASP A 35 -15.79 12.05 -9.04
N LEU A 36 -15.36 13.31 -9.11
CA LEU A 36 -15.67 14.23 -10.21
C LEU A 36 -14.89 13.92 -11.50
N GLN A 37 -13.88 13.04 -11.45
CA GLN A 37 -12.97 12.74 -12.56
C GLN A 37 -12.89 11.24 -12.89
N PHE A 38 -14.02 10.56 -13.01
CA PHE A 38 -14.02 9.12 -13.31
C PHE A 38 -13.61 8.82 -14.77
N ASN A 39 -12.49 8.12 -14.95
CA ASN A 39 -12.01 7.62 -16.25
C ASN A 39 -11.97 6.08 -16.27
N THR A 40 -12.69 5.47 -17.22
CA THR A 40 -12.79 4.01 -17.35
C THR A 40 -11.48 3.34 -17.75
N TYR A 41 -10.68 3.95 -18.62
CA TYR A 41 -9.36 3.43 -18.97
C TYR A 41 -8.42 3.46 -17.76
N GLY A 42 -8.44 4.55 -17.00
CA GLY A 42 -7.70 4.68 -15.74
C GLY A 42 -8.12 3.63 -14.73
N LEU A 43 -9.43 3.32 -14.63
CA LEU A 43 -9.94 2.28 -13.75
C LEU A 43 -9.38 0.90 -14.11
N VAL A 44 -9.40 0.50 -15.39
CA VAL A 44 -8.88 -0.80 -15.82
C VAL A 44 -7.39 -0.92 -15.53
N CYS A 45 -6.61 0.12 -15.85
CA CYS A 45 -5.19 0.18 -15.54
C CYS A 45 -4.92 0.11 -14.02
N ALA A 46 -5.73 0.80 -13.21
CA ALA A 46 -5.62 0.78 -11.75
C ALA A 46 -5.95 -0.61 -11.18
N LEU A 47 -7.00 -1.27 -11.66
CA LEU A 47 -7.35 -2.63 -11.25
C LEU A 47 -6.22 -3.62 -11.55
N LEU A 48 -5.64 -3.55 -12.74
CA LEU A 48 -4.50 -4.37 -13.12
C LEU A 48 -3.27 -4.08 -12.24
N SER A 49 -2.96 -2.80 -12.01
CA SER A 49 -1.87 -2.36 -11.13
C SER A 49 -2.03 -2.87 -9.69
N VAL A 50 -3.25 -2.82 -9.15
CA VAL A 50 -3.58 -3.36 -7.82
C VAL A 50 -3.39 -4.87 -7.77
N MET A 51 -3.70 -5.61 -8.84
CA MET A 51 -3.42 -7.05 -8.90
C MET A 51 -1.92 -7.35 -8.83
N PHE A 52 -1.11 -6.67 -9.64
CA PHE A 52 0.35 -6.85 -9.62
C PHE A 52 0.95 -6.45 -8.27
N THR A 53 0.48 -5.34 -7.70
CA THR A 53 0.94 -4.87 -6.39
C THR A 53 0.58 -5.85 -5.28
N ALA A 54 -0.62 -6.44 -5.34
CA ALA A 54 -1.04 -7.46 -4.39
C ALA A 54 -0.15 -8.72 -4.46
N ILE A 55 0.14 -9.20 -5.67
CA ILE A 55 1.06 -10.34 -5.87
C ILE A 55 2.45 -10.01 -5.32
N TYR A 56 2.98 -8.83 -5.67
CA TYR A 56 4.28 -8.37 -5.22
C TYR A 56 4.38 -8.34 -3.69
N GLN A 57 3.43 -7.70 -2.99
CA GLN A 57 3.42 -7.63 -1.54
C GLN A 57 3.36 -9.02 -0.88
N ILE A 58 2.61 -9.94 -1.49
CA ILE A 58 2.48 -11.32 -1.02
C ILE A 58 3.79 -12.09 -1.21
N LEU A 59 4.48 -11.90 -2.35
CA LEU A 59 5.80 -12.48 -2.57
C LEU A 59 6.81 -11.95 -1.56
N VAL A 60 6.80 -10.65 -1.27
CA VAL A 60 7.64 -10.05 -0.21
C VAL A 60 7.40 -10.74 1.13
N GLU A 61 6.13 -10.88 1.54
CA GLU A 61 5.77 -11.60 2.78
C GLU A 61 6.25 -13.06 2.76
N TYR A 62 6.09 -13.74 1.62
CA TYR A 62 6.51 -15.13 1.45
C TYR A 62 8.03 -15.31 1.56
N TYR A 63 8.81 -14.50 0.84
CA TYR A 63 10.27 -14.60 0.83
C TYR A 63 10.88 -14.23 2.19
N GLN A 64 10.37 -13.21 2.87
CA GLN A 64 10.82 -12.86 4.22
C GLN A 64 10.58 -13.99 5.21
N LYS A 65 9.40 -14.64 5.18
CA LYS A 65 9.09 -15.76 6.08
C LYS A 65 9.84 -17.04 5.73
N LYS A 66 9.97 -17.38 4.44
CA LYS A 66 10.62 -18.61 4.00
C LYS A 66 12.12 -18.63 4.27
N TYR A 67 12.78 -17.50 4.05
CA TYR A 67 14.24 -17.40 4.18
C TYR A 67 14.68 -16.70 5.47
N ASN A 68 13.74 -16.31 6.35
CA ASN A 68 14.01 -15.45 7.52
C ASN A 68 14.90 -14.25 7.18
N CYS A 69 14.71 -13.69 5.97
CA CYS A 69 15.52 -12.59 5.47
C CYS A 69 15.11 -11.29 6.16
N ASP A 70 16.12 -10.49 6.49
CA ASP A 70 15.87 -9.15 7.01
C ASP A 70 15.28 -8.23 5.90
N SER A 71 14.55 -7.20 6.33
CA SER A 71 13.91 -6.26 5.42
C SER A 71 14.92 -5.50 4.56
N LEU A 72 16.11 -5.18 5.10
CA LEU A 72 17.17 -4.54 4.34
C LEU A 72 17.83 -5.48 3.34
N GLN A 73 17.97 -6.77 3.68
CA GLN A 73 18.54 -7.76 2.77
C GLN A 73 17.66 -7.91 1.53
N LEU A 74 16.35 -8.03 1.72
CA LEU A 74 15.42 -8.15 0.59
C LEU A 74 15.41 -6.88 -0.27
N LEU A 75 15.43 -5.70 0.36
CA LEU A 75 15.56 -4.43 -0.34
C LEU A 75 16.86 -4.35 -1.16
N PHE A 76 17.98 -4.79 -0.60
CA PHE A 76 19.28 -4.77 -1.27
C PHE A 76 19.31 -5.65 -2.52
N TYR A 77 18.64 -6.80 -2.52
CA TYR A 77 18.53 -7.65 -3.71
C TYR A 77 17.54 -7.09 -4.75
N GLN A 78 16.47 -6.45 -4.31
CA GLN A 78 15.45 -5.91 -5.22
C GLN A 78 15.86 -4.59 -5.88
N ALA A 79 16.44 -3.66 -5.12
CA ALA A 79 16.75 -2.31 -5.57
C ALA A 79 17.57 -2.27 -6.88
N PRO A 80 18.71 -2.98 -7.02
CA PRO A 80 19.51 -2.92 -8.24
C PRO A 80 18.77 -3.52 -9.45
N LEU A 81 17.99 -4.58 -9.26
CA LEU A 81 17.18 -5.17 -10.32
C LEU A 81 16.11 -4.18 -10.80
N SER A 82 15.43 -3.52 -9.87
CA SER A 82 14.42 -2.51 -10.20
C SER A 82 15.01 -1.30 -10.92
N GLY A 83 16.20 -0.84 -10.49
CA GLY A 83 16.92 0.25 -11.16
C GLY A 83 17.35 -0.12 -12.58
N LEU A 84 17.87 -1.34 -12.77
CA LEU A 84 18.26 -1.84 -14.10
C LEU A 84 17.06 -1.96 -15.05
N LEU A 85 15.94 -2.51 -14.57
CA LEU A 85 14.71 -2.57 -15.36
C LEU A 85 14.20 -1.18 -15.71
N MET A 86 14.25 -0.24 -14.77
CA MET A 86 13.81 1.14 -15.02
C MET A 86 14.70 1.81 -16.06
N LEU A 87 16.03 1.60 -16.01
CA LEU A 87 16.97 2.12 -16.99
C LEU A 87 16.71 1.60 -18.42
N LEU A 88 16.20 0.37 -18.56
CA LEU A 88 15.82 -0.18 -19.87
C LEU A 88 14.49 0.40 -20.40
N VAL A 89 13.57 0.74 -19.50
CA VAL A 89 12.21 1.22 -19.86
C VAL A 89 12.19 2.73 -20.13
N VAL A 90 12.95 3.53 -19.38
CA VAL A 90 12.97 5.00 -19.49
C VAL A 90 13.21 5.51 -20.93
N PRO A 91 14.18 4.99 -21.70
CA PRO A 91 14.44 5.43 -23.08
C PRO A 91 13.24 5.33 -24.04
N TYR A 92 12.30 4.43 -23.76
CA TYR A 92 11.13 4.21 -24.61
C TYR A 92 10.00 5.22 -24.32
N PHE A 93 9.89 5.67 -23.07
CA PHE A 93 8.81 6.54 -22.62
C PHE A 93 9.21 8.01 -22.50
N GLU A 94 10.50 8.30 -22.36
CA GLU A 94 10.98 9.66 -22.11
C GLU A 94 11.95 10.15 -23.21
N PRO A 95 11.75 11.36 -23.75
CA PRO A 95 12.63 11.91 -24.77
C PRO A 95 13.99 12.29 -24.16
N ILE A 96 15.03 11.53 -24.51
CA ILE A 96 16.41 11.63 -24.00
C ILE A 96 17.17 12.88 -24.50
N HIS A 97 16.51 13.79 -25.24
CA HIS A 97 17.17 14.84 -26.00
C HIS A 97 17.59 16.08 -25.19
N ASN A 98 17.22 16.18 -23.90
CA ASN A 98 17.48 17.37 -23.07
C ASN A 98 18.07 17.03 -21.68
N LEU A 99 18.99 16.06 -21.62
CA LEU A 99 19.60 15.64 -20.35
C LEU A 99 20.38 16.78 -19.64
N ASP A 100 20.90 17.74 -20.40
CA ASP A 100 21.72 18.85 -19.90
C ASP A 100 20.97 19.75 -18.89
N LYS A 101 19.64 19.84 -19.00
CA LYS A 101 18.80 20.62 -18.07
C LYS A 101 18.70 20.01 -16.68
N PHE A 102 18.94 18.69 -16.53
CA PHE A 102 18.83 18.00 -15.25
C PHE A 102 20.08 18.12 -14.37
N PHE A 103 21.20 18.60 -14.93
CA PHE A 103 22.46 18.78 -14.21
C PHE A 103 22.54 20.10 -13.41
N SER A 104 21.43 20.83 -13.27
CA SER A 104 21.37 21.96 -12.34
C SER A 104 21.56 21.47 -10.89
N GLN A 105 22.37 22.18 -10.11
CA GLN A 105 22.72 21.80 -8.73
C GLN A 105 21.48 21.65 -7.83
N GLU A 106 20.45 22.47 -8.05
CA GLU A 106 19.18 22.40 -7.32
C GLU A 106 18.39 21.13 -7.63
N ILE A 107 18.36 20.74 -8.92
CA ILE A 107 17.66 19.54 -9.38
C ILE A 107 18.39 18.30 -8.87
N LEU A 108 19.73 18.29 -8.93
CA LEU A 108 20.53 17.19 -8.42
C LEU A 108 20.34 17.01 -6.90
N PHE A 109 20.29 18.10 -6.13
CA PHE A 109 19.97 18.06 -4.71
C PHE A 109 18.58 17.45 -4.44
N LEU A 110 17.56 17.89 -5.18
CA LEU A 110 16.19 17.36 -5.06
C LEU A 110 16.13 15.87 -5.44
N ILE A 111 16.85 15.43 -6.48
CA ILE A 111 16.92 14.02 -6.88
C ILE A 111 17.52 13.17 -5.78
N VAL A 112 18.65 13.60 -5.19
CA VAL A 112 19.29 12.88 -4.08
C VAL A 112 18.36 12.82 -2.87
N LEU A 113 17.71 13.94 -2.51
CA LEU A 113 16.76 13.98 -1.40
C LEU A 113 15.58 13.03 -1.63
N CYS A 114 14.98 13.04 -2.82
CA CYS A 114 13.93 12.11 -3.21
C CYS A 114 14.40 10.65 -3.15
N GLY A 115 15.64 10.37 -3.57
CA GLY A 115 16.23 9.04 -3.47
C GLY A 115 16.35 8.54 -2.03
N ILE A 116 16.81 9.40 -1.12
CA ILE A 116 16.89 9.09 0.33
C ILE A 116 15.48 8.82 0.89
N ILE A 117 14.50 9.68 0.58
CA ILE A 117 13.11 9.49 1.03
C ILE A 117 12.52 8.19 0.47
N ALA A 118 12.73 7.92 -0.82
CA ALA A 118 12.26 6.71 -1.49
C ALA A 118 12.87 5.45 -0.87
N PHE A 119 14.15 5.48 -0.48
CA PHE A 119 14.77 4.40 0.27
C PHE A 119 14.05 4.13 1.60
N PHE A 120 13.78 5.17 2.40
CA PHE A 120 13.06 5.02 3.67
C PHE A 120 11.62 4.53 3.48
N VAL A 121 10.93 4.98 2.43
CA VAL A 121 9.59 4.50 2.09
C VAL A 121 9.65 3.01 1.77
N ASN A 122 10.54 2.59 0.86
CA ASN A 122 10.68 1.18 0.50
C ASN A 122 11.04 0.33 1.72
N PHE A 123 12.04 0.75 2.50
CA PHE A 123 12.42 0.08 3.75
C PHE A 123 11.23 -0.08 4.72
N SER A 124 10.44 0.96 4.92
CA SER A 124 9.23 0.91 5.75
C SER A 124 8.21 -0.11 5.23
N ILE A 125 8.03 -0.21 3.90
CA ILE A 125 7.13 -1.19 3.28
C ILE A 125 7.59 -2.62 3.63
N PHE A 126 8.86 -2.95 3.38
CA PHE A 126 9.42 -4.27 3.70
C PHE A 126 9.32 -4.60 5.18
N TRP A 127 9.63 -3.62 6.04
CA TRP A 127 9.56 -3.79 7.50
C TRP A 127 8.14 -4.11 7.96
N VAL A 128 7.15 -3.36 7.50
CA VAL A 128 5.75 -3.52 7.89
C VAL A 128 5.19 -4.84 7.37
N ILE A 129 5.50 -5.23 6.14
CA ILE A 129 5.07 -6.51 5.57
C ILE A 129 5.69 -7.68 6.35
N GLY A 130 6.98 -7.62 6.67
CA GLY A 130 7.68 -8.70 7.38
C GLY A 130 7.24 -8.89 8.81
N ASN A 131 7.00 -7.81 9.54
CA ASN A 131 6.56 -7.86 10.94
C ASN A 131 5.05 -8.13 11.10
N LEU A 132 4.24 -7.81 10.10
CA LEU A 132 2.79 -7.99 10.15
C LEU A 132 2.32 -8.99 9.08
N SER A 133 1.91 -8.47 7.92
CA SER A 133 1.53 -9.22 6.72
C SER A 133 1.21 -8.24 5.58
N ALA A 134 1.17 -8.74 4.34
CA ALA A 134 0.74 -7.98 3.16
C ALA A 134 -0.68 -7.42 3.33
N VAL A 135 -1.59 -8.19 3.94
CA VAL A 135 -2.97 -7.73 4.22
C VAL A 135 -2.98 -6.58 5.24
N ALA A 136 -2.12 -6.65 6.27
CA ALA A 136 -1.98 -5.57 7.24
C ALA A 136 -1.47 -4.28 6.61
N TYR A 137 -0.46 -4.41 5.75
CA TYR A 137 0.17 -3.30 5.05
C TYR A 137 -0.86 -2.53 4.20
N ASN A 138 -1.73 -3.23 3.48
CA ASN A 138 -2.81 -2.56 2.72
C ASN A 138 -3.81 -1.84 3.61
N MET A 139 -4.14 -2.41 4.78
CA MET A 139 -5.03 -1.74 5.74
C MET A 139 -4.42 -0.47 6.31
N ILE A 140 -3.12 -0.48 6.64
CA ILE A 140 -2.37 0.73 7.03
C ILE A 140 -2.32 1.72 5.87
N GLY A 141 -2.17 1.23 4.64
CA GLY A 141 -2.23 2.03 3.41
C GLY A 141 -3.56 2.76 3.28
N HIS A 142 -4.68 2.08 3.50
CA HIS A 142 -6.00 2.72 3.51
C HIS A 142 -6.08 3.83 4.58
N SER A 143 -5.61 3.59 5.80
CA SER A 143 -5.54 4.64 6.83
C SER A 143 -4.69 5.83 6.38
N LYS A 144 -3.52 5.58 5.80
CA LYS A 144 -2.62 6.64 5.31
C LYS A 144 -3.30 7.48 4.24
N THR A 145 -3.96 6.85 3.26
CA THR A 145 -4.68 7.57 2.20
C THR A 145 -5.81 8.42 2.77
N LEU A 146 -6.58 7.90 3.73
CA LEU A 146 -7.64 8.68 4.39
C LEU A 146 -7.09 9.92 5.11
N LEU A 147 -5.98 9.78 5.84
CA LEU A 147 -5.33 10.91 6.49
C LEU A 147 -4.88 11.97 5.48
N ILE A 148 -4.30 11.53 4.36
CA ILE A 148 -3.89 12.44 3.28
C ILE A 148 -5.09 13.18 2.69
N ILE A 149 -6.22 12.50 2.47
CA ILE A 149 -7.45 13.13 1.95
C ILE A 149 -7.98 14.17 2.94
N VAL A 150 -8.09 13.82 4.22
CA VAL A 150 -8.60 14.75 5.25
C VAL A 150 -7.69 15.97 5.37
N ILE A 151 -6.38 15.76 5.54
CA ILE A 151 -5.40 16.85 5.66
C ILE A 151 -5.38 17.70 4.38
N GLY A 152 -5.40 17.06 3.20
CA GLY A 152 -5.44 17.74 1.91
C GLY A 152 -6.67 18.63 1.77
N SER A 153 -7.86 18.11 2.10
CA SER A 153 -9.09 18.92 2.05
C SER A 153 -9.07 20.11 3.01
N LEU A 154 -8.44 19.97 4.18
CA LEU A 154 -8.31 21.06 5.15
C LEU A 154 -7.35 22.15 4.67
N ILE A 155 -6.24 21.78 4.01
CA ILE A 155 -5.20 22.72 3.56
C ILE A 155 -5.62 23.42 2.26
N PHE A 156 -6.13 22.67 1.28
CA PHE A 156 -6.46 23.18 -0.05
C PHE A 156 -7.89 23.75 -0.13
N HIS A 157 -8.69 23.60 0.93
CA HIS A 157 -10.08 24.02 0.99
C HIS A 157 -10.94 23.51 -0.18
N GLU A 158 -10.60 22.34 -0.72
CA GLU A 158 -11.38 21.73 -1.80
C GLU A 158 -12.73 21.21 -1.26
N PRO A 159 -13.85 21.56 -1.92
CA PRO A 159 -15.17 21.16 -1.46
C PRO A 159 -15.37 19.66 -1.66
N LEU A 160 -15.22 18.88 -0.58
CA LEU A 160 -15.61 17.48 -0.56
C LEU A 160 -17.13 17.37 -0.59
N ASN A 161 -17.64 16.58 -1.53
CA ASN A 161 -19.07 16.34 -1.62
C ASN A 161 -19.55 15.57 -0.37
N HIS A 162 -20.70 15.93 0.21
CA HIS A 162 -21.19 15.32 1.45
C HIS A 162 -21.30 13.78 1.37
N ARG A 163 -21.60 13.26 0.17
CA ARG A 163 -21.67 11.81 -0.09
C ARG A 163 -20.30 11.13 -0.10
N GLN A 164 -19.26 11.84 -0.54
CA GLN A 164 -17.88 11.36 -0.53
C GLN A 164 -17.35 11.27 0.91
N VAL A 165 -17.66 12.29 1.73
CA VAL A 165 -17.35 12.28 3.16
C VAL A 165 -17.98 11.07 3.86
N PHE A 166 -19.22 10.74 3.52
CA PHE A 166 -19.89 9.56 4.07
C PHE A 166 -19.15 8.25 3.69
N GLY A 167 -18.69 8.13 2.44
CA GLY A 167 -17.87 6.99 1.99
C GLY A 167 -16.56 6.88 2.79
N ILE A 168 -15.87 7.99 3.00
CA ILE A 168 -14.65 8.08 3.81
C ILE A 168 -14.89 7.61 5.26
N CYS A 169 -15.97 8.07 5.90
CA CYS A 169 -16.34 7.63 7.25
C CYS A 169 -16.58 6.12 7.32
N PHE A 170 -17.28 5.56 6.33
CA PHE A 170 -17.56 4.13 6.27
C PHE A 170 -16.29 3.29 6.11
N THR A 171 -15.37 3.74 5.24
CA THR A 171 -14.04 3.12 5.09
C THR A 171 -13.26 3.19 6.40
N MET A 172 -13.29 4.33 7.09
CA MET A 172 -12.58 4.51 8.36
C MET A 172 -13.07 3.53 9.44
N ILE A 173 -14.39 3.37 9.57
CA ILE A 173 -14.99 2.38 10.49
C ILE A 173 -14.47 0.97 10.19
N GLY A 174 -14.41 0.58 8.91
CA GLY A 174 -13.92 -0.73 8.51
C GLY A 174 -12.44 -0.97 8.85
N VAL A 175 -11.60 0.03 8.68
CA VAL A 175 -10.17 -0.05 9.06
C VAL A 175 -10.01 -0.16 10.59
N PHE A 176 -10.77 0.61 11.36
CA PHE A 176 -10.77 0.50 12.82
C PHE A 176 -11.23 -0.88 13.29
N MET A 177 -12.30 -1.41 12.69
CA MET A 177 -12.84 -2.73 12.98
C MET A 177 -11.83 -3.84 12.68
N TYR A 178 -11.15 -3.77 11.52
CA TYR A 178 -10.06 -4.69 11.18
C TYR A 178 -8.94 -4.66 12.23
N SER A 179 -8.50 -3.45 12.60
CA SER A 179 -7.41 -3.26 13.56
C SER A 179 -7.78 -3.83 14.93
N TYR A 180 -9.03 -3.61 15.37
CA TYR A 180 -9.55 -4.13 16.63
C TYR A 180 -9.62 -5.66 16.64
N PHE A 181 -10.20 -6.30 15.62
CA PHE A 181 -10.29 -7.76 15.57
C PHE A 181 -8.93 -8.42 15.41
N LYS A 182 -8.01 -7.80 14.66
CA LYS A 182 -6.63 -8.28 14.56
C LYS A 182 -5.90 -8.19 15.89
N TYR A 183 -6.11 -7.11 16.64
CA TYR A 183 -5.55 -6.95 17.98
C TYR A 183 -6.06 -8.04 18.92
N ILE A 184 -7.37 -8.28 18.99
CA ILE A 184 -7.97 -9.34 19.81
C ILE A 184 -7.39 -10.71 19.46
N LYS A 185 -7.29 -11.05 18.16
CA LYS A 185 -6.72 -12.33 17.72
C LYS A 185 -5.29 -12.50 18.24
N LYS A 186 -4.45 -11.46 18.13
CA LYS A 186 -3.05 -11.49 18.58
C LYS A 186 -2.95 -11.68 20.10
N THR A 187 -3.79 -10.99 20.87
CA THR A 187 -3.83 -11.09 22.34
C THR A 187 -4.34 -12.46 22.78
N GLY A 188 -5.39 -12.98 22.15
CA GLY A 188 -5.93 -14.31 22.45
C GLY A 188 -4.92 -15.43 22.19
N THR A 189 -4.12 -15.35 21.12
CA THR A 189 -3.07 -16.34 20.85
C THR A 189 -1.94 -16.31 21.89
N LYS A 190 -1.54 -15.12 22.39
CA LYS A 190 -0.53 -15.00 23.46
C LYS A 190 -0.97 -15.66 24.76
N TYR A 191 -2.22 -15.42 25.19
CA TYR A 191 -2.74 -16.01 26.43
C TYR A 191 -2.86 -17.54 26.37
N SER A 192 -3.11 -18.11 25.19
CA SER A 192 -3.13 -19.56 25.02
C SER A 192 -1.74 -20.19 25.05
N SER A 193 -0.68 -19.51 24.54
CA SER A 193 0.68 -20.05 24.57
C SER A 193 1.38 -19.90 25.93
N GLU A 194 0.93 -18.99 26.79
CA GLU A 194 1.45 -18.86 28.17
C GLU A 194 0.84 -19.87 29.16
N ARG A 195 -0.21 -20.62 28.77
CA ARG A 195 -0.84 -21.66 29.61
C ARG A 195 -0.41 -23.09 29.27
N THR A 196 0.34 -23.30 28.20
CA THR A 196 0.90 -24.60 27.76
C THR A 196 2.40 -24.61 27.94
#